data_AF-A0A9Q9V359-F1
#
_entry.id   AF-A0A9Q9V359-F1
#
_cell.length_a   1.000
_cell.length_b   1.000
_cell.length_c   1.000
_cell.angle_alpha   90.00
_cell.angle_beta   90.00
_cell.angle_gamma   90.00
#
_symmetry.space_group_name_H-M   'P 1'
#
loop_
_entity.id
_entity.type
_entity.pdbx_description
1 polymer ?
#
loop_
_entity_poly.entity_id
_entity_poly.type
_entity_poly.pdbx_seq_one_letter_code
_entity_poly.pdbx_strand_id
1 'polypeptide(L)'
;MRSLVLCISFALQCFVLQSASEYSSKSELEYEFGDYRGRFCIDDKGFVYSIGEVYYPSSTACPCTCTEDGPVCVRPKCPRIHPRCTRITYKSCCPVCEAVSKVCVYGGKTYRLLEEFRLSPCERCRCEVNREVYCTISGCPALHCVNPVYEPNHCCPVCKSGPNCFAGNRVISAGERVEIDERMVCFCTYQDGTWQTHTHATCEEHQRADNEATDSDNTSKQMEEQEREGERESVLAQAGCHPMKGSVPGTSSPDRQEGMQSTMQVSVLRVNTTCAGITANANLFSQPHHPLQS
;
A
#
# COMPACT_ATOMS: atom_id res chain seq x y z
N MET A 1 -21.49 -2.82 -143.43
CA MET A 1 -20.73 -1.99 -142.45
C MET A 1 -21.47 -1.74 -141.13
N ARG A 2 -22.79 -1.46 -141.07
CA ARG A 2 -23.48 -1.20 -139.78
C ARG A 2 -23.58 -2.40 -138.81
N SER A 3 -23.69 -3.64 -139.31
CA SER A 3 -23.88 -4.82 -138.45
C SER A 3 -22.61 -5.28 -137.71
N LEU A 4 -21.41 -5.05 -138.27
CA LEU A 4 -20.15 -5.42 -137.62
C LEU A 4 -19.83 -4.54 -136.41
N VAL A 5 -20.17 -3.25 -136.48
CA VAL A 5 -19.94 -2.29 -135.39
C VAL A 5 -20.75 -2.67 -134.14
N LEU A 6 -22.02 -3.04 -134.31
CA LEU A 6 -22.90 -3.46 -133.20
C LEU A 6 -22.39 -4.71 -132.47
N CYS A 7 -21.87 -5.71 -133.21
CA CYS A 7 -21.30 -6.91 -132.59
C CYS A 7 -20.02 -6.60 -131.78
N ILE A 8 -19.18 -5.68 -132.26
CA ILE A 8 -17.95 -5.27 -131.55
C ILE A 8 -18.29 -4.48 -130.28
N SER A 9 -19.30 -3.59 -130.33
CA SER A 9 -19.79 -2.86 -129.14
C SER A 9 -20.35 -3.80 -128.07
N PHE A 10 -21.18 -4.78 -128.45
CA PHE A 10 -21.72 -5.76 -127.50
C PHE A 10 -20.62 -6.64 -126.89
N ALA A 11 -19.64 -7.08 -127.68
CA ALA A 11 -18.50 -7.85 -127.18
C ALA A 11 -17.68 -7.07 -126.14
N LEU A 12 -17.43 -5.77 -126.39
CA LEU A 12 -16.76 -4.87 -125.43
C LEU A 12 -17.57 -4.70 -124.14
N GLN A 13 -18.90 -4.55 -124.21
CA GLN A 13 -19.75 -4.41 -123.02
C GLN A 13 -19.83 -5.71 -122.20
N CYS A 14 -19.85 -6.89 -122.83
CA CYS A 14 -19.73 -8.16 -122.12
C CYS A 14 -18.37 -8.31 -121.42
N PHE A 15 -17.26 -7.93 -122.08
CA PHE A 15 -15.92 -8.03 -121.50
C PHE A 15 -15.75 -7.14 -120.25
N VAL A 16 -16.30 -5.93 -120.28
CA VAL A 16 -16.29 -5.02 -119.12
C VAL A 16 -17.11 -5.59 -117.95
N LEU A 17 -18.29 -6.17 -118.21
CA LEU A 17 -19.13 -6.79 -117.17
C LEU A 17 -18.47 -8.02 -116.52
N GLN A 18 -17.79 -8.87 -117.30
CA GLN A 18 -17.07 -10.02 -116.75
C GLN A 18 -15.83 -9.62 -115.94
N SER A 19 -15.10 -8.58 -116.37
CA SER A 19 -13.99 -8.04 -115.57
C SER A 19 -14.43 -7.42 -114.23
N ALA A 20 -15.68 -6.98 -114.13
CA ALA A 20 -16.24 -6.41 -112.90
C ALA A 20 -16.74 -7.46 -111.89
N SER A 21 -17.15 -8.66 -112.32
CA SER A 21 -17.61 -9.71 -111.40
C SER A 21 -16.50 -10.60 -110.83
N GLU A 22 -15.35 -10.72 -111.52
CA GLU A 22 -14.20 -11.50 -111.01
C GLU A 22 -13.18 -10.65 -110.23
N TYR A 23 -13.26 -9.32 -110.28
CA TYR A 23 -12.53 -8.39 -109.40
C TYR A 23 -13.38 -7.90 -108.21
N SER A 24 -14.30 -8.73 -107.71
CA SER A 24 -15.17 -8.37 -106.58
C SER A 24 -15.39 -9.50 -105.56
N SER A 25 -14.60 -10.59 -105.62
CA SER A 25 -14.88 -11.81 -104.84
C SER A 25 -13.64 -12.58 -104.36
N LYS A 26 -12.45 -11.97 -104.37
CA LYS A 26 -11.22 -12.67 -103.90
C LYS A 26 -10.19 -11.83 -103.14
N SER A 27 -10.61 -10.71 -102.55
CA SER A 27 -9.82 -10.02 -101.52
C SER A 27 -10.70 -9.26 -100.51
N GLU A 28 -11.81 -9.86 -100.08
CA GLU A 28 -12.11 -9.85 -98.64
C GLU A 28 -11.21 -10.90 -97.95
N LEU A 29 -9.90 -10.72 -98.11
CA LEU A 29 -9.00 -11.04 -97.01
C LEU A 29 -9.25 -9.94 -96.00
N GLU A 30 -10.22 -10.24 -95.15
CA GLU A 30 -10.42 -9.73 -93.80
C GLU A 30 -9.16 -9.03 -93.26
N TYR A 31 -9.03 -7.74 -93.61
CA TYR A 31 -8.27 -6.80 -92.79
C TYR A 31 -9.16 -6.50 -91.58
N GLU A 32 -9.42 -7.55 -90.79
CA GLU A 32 -9.72 -7.38 -89.40
C GLU A 32 -8.57 -6.54 -88.85
N PHE A 33 -8.89 -5.29 -88.55
CA PHE A 33 -8.30 -4.62 -87.40
C PHE A 33 -8.70 -5.45 -86.17
N GLY A 34 -8.11 -6.65 -86.03
CA GLY A 34 -8.54 -7.65 -85.05
C GLY A 34 -8.58 -7.00 -83.69
N ASP A 35 -9.69 -7.15 -82.97
CA ASP A 35 -10.09 -6.24 -81.89
C ASP A 35 -8.99 -6.01 -80.84
N TYR A 36 -8.15 -5.00 -81.09
CA TYR A 36 -7.21 -4.43 -80.12
C TYR A 36 -8.00 -3.69 -79.02
N ARG A 37 -9.28 -3.42 -79.25
CA ARG A 37 -10.21 -2.70 -78.37
C ARG A 37 -10.81 -3.61 -77.30
N GLY A 38 -9.96 -4.18 -76.43
CA GLY A 38 -10.45 -4.88 -75.23
C GLY A 38 -9.54 -5.97 -74.65
N ARG A 39 -8.49 -6.39 -75.36
CA ARG A 39 -7.59 -7.49 -74.91
C ARG A 39 -6.54 -7.09 -73.87
N PHE A 40 -6.79 -6.03 -73.11
CA PHE A 40 -5.87 -5.53 -72.09
C PHE A 40 -6.62 -4.84 -70.97
N CYS A 41 -6.04 -4.86 -69.78
CA CYS A 41 -6.60 -4.23 -68.59
C CYS A 41 -5.88 -2.92 -68.29
N ILE A 42 -6.57 -1.98 -67.64
CA ILE A 42 -6.02 -0.66 -67.29
C ILE A 42 -6.18 -0.43 -65.77
N ASP A 43 -5.23 0.25 -65.14
CA ASP A 43 -5.33 0.73 -63.75
C ASP A 43 -5.80 2.20 -63.62
N ASP A 44 -5.95 2.67 -62.39
CA ASP A 44 -6.36 4.04 -62.05
C ASP A 44 -5.40 5.15 -62.54
N LYS A 45 -4.19 4.79 -63.00
CA LYS A 45 -3.19 5.71 -63.56
C LYS A 45 -3.09 5.62 -65.09
N GLY A 46 -3.86 4.73 -65.72
CA GLY A 46 -3.81 4.51 -67.16
C GLY A 46 -2.70 3.55 -67.61
N PHE A 47 -2.04 2.80 -66.71
CA PHE A 47 -1.07 1.79 -67.12
C PHE A 47 -1.79 0.57 -67.70
N VAL A 48 -1.24 0.00 -68.77
CA VAL A 48 -1.83 -1.10 -69.55
C VAL A 48 -1.16 -2.43 -69.20
N TYR A 49 -1.97 -3.44 -68.89
CA TYR A 49 -1.55 -4.79 -68.52
C TYR A 49 -2.08 -5.82 -69.52
N SER A 50 -1.25 -6.79 -69.86
CA SER A 50 -1.53 -7.87 -70.80
C SER A 50 -2.34 -9.00 -70.17
N ILE A 51 -3.06 -9.78 -70.99
CA ILE A 51 -3.76 -10.98 -70.53
C ILE A 51 -2.78 -11.94 -69.83
N GLY A 52 -3.18 -12.44 -68.66
CA GLY A 52 -2.37 -13.28 -67.77
C GLY A 52 -1.56 -12.50 -66.72
N GLU A 53 -1.40 -11.18 -66.85
CA GLU A 53 -0.65 -10.39 -65.87
C GLU A 53 -1.47 -10.14 -64.59
N VAL A 54 -0.78 -10.19 -63.44
CA VAL A 54 -1.35 -9.87 -62.13
C VAL A 54 -0.95 -8.44 -61.75
N TYR A 55 -1.95 -7.59 -61.51
CA TYR A 55 -1.76 -6.18 -61.23
C TYR A 55 -2.67 -5.67 -60.10
N TYR A 56 -2.45 -4.42 -59.69
CA TYR A 56 -3.26 -3.74 -58.67
C TYR A 56 -3.94 -2.52 -59.29
N PRO A 57 -5.24 -2.59 -59.62
CA PRO A 57 -5.95 -1.49 -60.29
C PRO A 57 -5.98 -0.16 -59.54
N SER A 58 -5.73 -0.17 -58.22
CA SER A 58 -5.53 1.00 -57.39
C SER A 58 -4.73 0.65 -56.13
N SER A 59 -4.32 1.66 -55.36
CA SER A 59 -3.63 1.46 -54.08
C SER A 59 -4.44 0.68 -53.03
N THR A 60 -5.77 0.61 -53.19
CA THR A 60 -6.70 -0.10 -52.30
C THR A 60 -7.39 -1.30 -52.96
N ALA A 61 -7.12 -1.58 -54.24
CA ALA A 61 -7.67 -2.71 -54.96
C ALA A 61 -7.02 -4.04 -54.56
N CYS A 62 -7.72 -5.15 -54.79
CA CYS A 62 -7.13 -6.49 -54.68
C CYS A 62 -6.16 -6.75 -55.84
N PRO A 63 -5.25 -7.75 -55.73
CA PRO A 63 -4.57 -8.26 -56.91
C PRO A 63 -5.61 -8.82 -57.89
N CYS A 64 -5.53 -8.40 -59.14
CA CYS A 64 -6.39 -8.84 -60.22
C CYS A 64 -5.55 -9.44 -61.34
N THR A 65 -6.01 -10.54 -61.91
CA THR A 65 -5.41 -11.13 -63.11
C THR A 65 -6.17 -10.59 -64.32
N CYS A 66 -5.49 -10.07 -65.32
CA CYS A 66 -6.15 -9.67 -66.55
C CYS A 66 -6.56 -10.92 -67.37
N THR A 67 -7.84 -11.04 -67.72
CA THR A 67 -8.35 -12.09 -68.62
C THR A 67 -8.99 -11.45 -69.86
N GLU A 68 -9.36 -12.26 -70.86
CA GLU A 68 -10.03 -11.76 -72.07
C GLU A 68 -11.40 -11.11 -71.77
N ASP A 69 -12.07 -11.54 -70.69
CA ASP A 69 -13.31 -10.95 -70.18
C ASP A 69 -13.10 -9.74 -69.25
N GLY A 70 -11.83 -9.36 -68.97
CA GLY A 70 -11.45 -8.24 -68.10
C GLY A 70 -10.72 -8.66 -66.80
N PRO A 71 -10.62 -7.77 -65.80
CA PRO A 71 -9.82 -8.03 -64.60
C PRO A 71 -10.54 -8.91 -63.57
N VAL A 72 -10.02 -10.12 -63.35
CA VAL A 72 -10.52 -11.07 -62.32
C VAL A 72 -9.76 -10.85 -61.01
N CYS A 73 -10.41 -10.20 -60.05
CA CYS A 73 -9.82 -9.82 -58.76
C CYS A 73 -10.05 -10.88 -57.68
N VAL A 74 -8.97 -11.34 -57.03
CA VAL A 74 -9.05 -12.32 -55.93
C VAL A 74 -8.68 -11.65 -54.62
N ARG A 75 -9.58 -11.69 -53.63
CA ARG A 75 -9.28 -11.17 -52.29
C ARG A 75 -8.38 -12.15 -51.51
N PRO A 76 -7.13 -11.80 -51.19
CA PRO A 76 -6.26 -12.65 -50.39
C PRO A 76 -6.76 -12.77 -48.94
N LYS A 77 -6.20 -13.71 -48.18
CA LYS A 77 -6.49 -13.88 -46.74
C LYS A 77 -5.91 -12.69 -45.96
N CYS A 78 -6.71 -11.64 -45.77
CA CYS A 78 -6.29 -10.45 -45.05
C CYS A 78 -6.05 -10.70 -43.55
N PRO A 79 -5.10 -9.97 -42.92
CA PRO A 79 -4.85 -10.08 -41.49
C PRO A 79 -6.03 -9.56 -40.67
N ARG A 80 -6.24 -10.14 -39.49
CA ARG A 80 -7.19 -9.61 -38.49
C ARG A 80 -6.58 -8.37 -37.82
N ILE A 81 -7.27 -7.25 -37.89
CA ILE A 81 -6.89 -6.03 -37.17
C ILE A 81 -7.20 -6.19 -35.69
N HIS A 82 -6.24 -5.86 -34.82
CA HIS A 82 -6.44 -5.87 -33.38
C HIS A 82 -7.46 -4.77 -32.99
N PRO A 83 -8.43 -5.02 -32.09
CA PRO A 83 -9.41 -4.02 -31.63
C PRO A 83 -8.82 -2.81 -30.86
N ARG A 84 -7.48 -2.70 -30.78
CA ARG A 84 -6.75 -1.57 -30.20
C ARG A 84 -6.15 -0.65 -31.28
N CYS A 85 -6.40 -0.95 -32.55
CA CYS A 85 -6.01 -0.10 -33.65
C CYS A 85 -6.84 1.18 -33.65
N THR A 86 -6.19 2.34 -33.63
CA THR A 86 -6.84 3.65 -33.71
C THR A 86 -6.87 4.22 -35.12
N ARG A 87 -5.97 3.77 -36.00
CA ARG A 87 -5.91 4.21 -37.40
C ARG A 87 -5.61 3.04 -38.32
N ILE A 88 -6.56 2.73 -39.19
CA ILE A 88 -6.48 1.69 -40.20
C ILE A 88 -6.10 2.35 -41.54
N THR A 89 -5.09 1.80 -42.20
CA THR A 89 -4.77 2.09 -43.61
C THR A 89 -5.02 0.84 -44.44
N TYR A 90 -4.94 0.95 -45.76
CA TYR A 90 -5.07 -0.18 -46.68
C TYR A 90 -3.75 -0.35 -47.44
N LYS A 91 -3.29 -1.60 -47.56
CA LYS A 91 -2.22 -1.98 -48.49
C LYS A 91 -2.84 -2.96 -49.46
N SER A 92 -3.04 -2.53 -50.71
CA SER A 92 -3.98 -3.20 -51.62
C SER A 92 -5.35 -3.31 -50.91
N CYS A 93 -6.16 -4.33 -51.18
CA CYS A 93 -7.46 -4.49 -50.51
C CYS A 93 -7.43 -5.01 -49.07
N CYS A 94 -6.26 -5.15 -48.43
CA CYS A 94 -6.17 -5.59 -47.04
C CYS A 94 -5.95 -4.43 -46.07
N PRO A 95 -6.71 -4.36 -44.96
CA PRO A 95 -6.47 -3.38 -43.92
C PRO A 95 -5.15 -3.69 -43.19
N VAL A 96 -4.46 -2.63 -42.78
CA VAL A 96 -3.23 -2.66 -41.99
C VAL A 96 -3.36 -1.64 -40.87
N CYS A 97 -2.97 -2.02 -39.65
CA CYS A 97 -2.98 -1.08 -38.54
C CYS A 97 -1.76 -0.14 -38.63
N GLU A 98 -2.00 1.16 -38.76
CA GLU A 98 -0.95 2.18 -38.85
C GLU A 98 -0.62 2.77 -37.47
N ALA A 99 -1.62 2.87 -36.58
CA ALA A 99 -1.44 3.33 -35.21
C ALA A 99 -2.26 2.48 -34.22
N VAL A 100 -1.60 2.07 -33.14
CA VAL A 100 -2.21 1.38 -31.99
C VAL A 100 -2.43 2.40 -30.88
N SER A 101 -3.53 2.27 -30.15
CA SER A 101 -3.81 3.10 -28.97
C SER A 101 -2.65 3.06 -27.97
N LYS A 102 -2.12 4.24 -27.63
CA LYS A 102 -1.11 4.46 -26.57
C LYS A 102 -1.73 4.87 -25.24
N VAL A 103 -3.01 4.56 -25.03
CA VAL A 103 -3.72 4.84 -23.77
C VAL A 103 -4.36 3.58 -23.19
N CYS A 104 -4.45 3.52 -21.87
CA CYS A 104 -5.37 2.63 -21.18
C CYS A 104 -6.77 3.22 -21.18
N VAL A 105 -7.79 2.37 -21.23
CA VAL A 105 -9.20 2.76 -21.02
C VAL A 105 -9.66 2.08 -19.74
N TYR A 106 -10.14 2.87 -18.77
CA TYR A 106 -10.61 2.36 -17.48
C TYR A 106 -11.74 3.23 -16.95
N GLY A 107 -12.85 2.64 -16.51
CA GLY A 107 -14.03 3.37 -16.02
C GLY A 107 -14.59 4.40 -17.03
N GLY A 108 -14.45 4.15 -18.33
CA GLY A 108 -14.85 5.09 -19.40
C GLY A 108 -13.89 6.27 -19.62
N LYS A 109 -12.80 6.39 -18.85
CA LYS A 109 -11.76 7.42 -18.99
C LYS A 109 -10.53 6.84 -19.69
N THR A 110 -9.75 7.71 -20.34
CA THR A 110 -8.49 7.37 -20.99
C THR A 110 -7.30 7.90 -20.20
N TYR A 111 -6.29 7.06 -20.00
CA TYR A 111 -5.07 7.35 -19.24
C TYR A 111 -3.82 7.09 -20.09
N ARG A 112 -2.81 7.95 -19.99
CA ARG A 112 -1.52 7.80 -20.70
C ARG A 112 -0.69 6.68 -20.08
N LEU A 113 0.28 6.16 -20.85
CA LEU A 113 1.26 5.22 -20.31
C LEU A 113 2.02 5.83 -19.12
N LEU A 114 2.22 5.02 -18.08
CA LEU A 114 2.80 5.34 -16.78
C LEU A 114 2.03 6.41 -15.98
N GLU A 115 0.82 6.78 -16.39
CA GLU A 115 -0.04 7.70 -15.63
C GLU A 115 -0.60 7.01 -14.40
N GLU A 116 -0.35 7.59 -13.22
CA GLU A 116 -0.93 7.20 -11.94
C GLU A 116 -2.18 8.03 -11.63
N PHE A 117 -3.24 7.37 -11.19
CA PHE A 117 -4.51 8.00 -10.82
C PHE A 117 -5.13 7.34 -9.58
N ARG A 118 -5.95 8.09 -8.85
CA ARG A 118 -6.69 7.58 -7.69
C ARG A 118 -8.16 7.41 -8.05
N LEU A 119 -8.72 6.26 -7.73
CA LEU A 119 -10.17 6.02 -7.82
C LEU A 119 -10.88 6.38 -6.51
N SER A 120 -10.18 6.16 -5.39
CA SER A 120 -10.59 6.51 -4.05
C SER A 120 -9.36 6.94 -3.23
N PRO A 121 -9.52 7.43 -1.99
CA PRO A 121 -8.38 7.68 -1.11
C PRO A 121 -7.48 6.45 -0.92
N CYS A 122 -8.06 5.25 -0.87
CA CYS A 122 -7.33 3.99 -0.69
C CYS A 122 -6.77 3.40 -1.98
N GLU A 123 -7.46 3.57 -3.10
CA GLU A 123 -7.17 2.88 -4.35
C GLU A 123 -6.37 3.73 -5.33
N ARG A 124 -5.16 3.27 -5.66
CA ARG A 124 -4.24 3.88 -6.61
C ARG A 124 -3.99 2.94 -7.77
N CYS A 125 -4.19 3.43 -8.99
CA CYS A 125 -4.04 2.68 -10.22
C CYS A 125 -2.99 3.32 -11.13
N ARG A 126 -2.30 2.50 -11.93
CA ARG A 126 -1.34 2.94 -12.94
C ARG A 126 -1.59 2.26 -14.28
N CYS A 127 -1.48 3.02 -15.37
CA CYS A 127 -1.55 2.48 -16.72
C CYS A 127 -0.15 2.01 -17.18
N GLU A 128 0.07 0.69 -17.30
CA GLU A 128 1.39 0.15 -17.66
C GLU A 128 1.65 0.10 -19.16
N VAL A 129 2.91 -0.15 -19.54
CA VAL A 129 3.39 -0.20 -20.94
C VAL A 129 2.72 -1.29 -21.79
N ASN A 130 2.21 -2.36 -21.17
CA ASN A 130 1.34 -3.37 -21.82
C ASN A 130 -0.07 -2.82 -22.14
N ARG A 131 -0.38 -1.62 -21.65
CA ARG A 131 -1.65 -0.89 -21.71
C ARG A 131 -2.77 -1.60 -20.95
N GLU A 132 -2.43 -2.14 -19.79
CA GLU A 132 -3.37 -2.60 -18.77
C GLU A 132 -3.30 -1.65 -17.57
N VAL A 133 -4.39 -1.55 -16.81
CA VAL A 133 -4.41 -0.78 -15.57
C VAL A 133 -4.21 -1.72 -14.41
N TYR A 134 -3.18 -1.44 -13.61
CA TYR A 134 -2.88 -2.14 -12.38
C TYR A 134 -3.29 -1.27 -11.19
N CYS A 135 -4.28 -1.75 -10.43
CA CYS A 135 -4.79 -1.07 -9.24
C CYS A 135 -4.25 -1.73 -7.97
N THR A 136 -3.93 -0.90 -6.98
CA THR A 136 -3.45 -1.28 -5.65
C THR A 136 -4.33 -0.64 -4.60
N ILE A 137 -4.82 -1.45 -3.66
CA ILE A 137 -5.61 -0.98 -2.53
C ILE A 137 -4.67 -0.83 -1.34
N SER A 138 -4.64 0.37 -0.77
CA SER A 138 -3.82 0.67 0.41
C SER A 138 -4.48 0.04 1.65
N GLY A 139 -3.80 -0.94 2.26
CA GLY A 139 -4.17 -1.43 3.58
C GLY A 139 -3.83 -0.41 4.66
N CYS A 140 -4.62 -0.36 5.74
CA CYS A 140 -4.37 0.55 6.85
C CYS A 140 -3.49 -0.09 7.94
N PRO A 141 -2.60 0.69 8.57
CA PRO A 141 -1.82 0.20 9.70
C PRO A 141 -2.73 -0.11 10.90
N ALA A 142 -2.26 -0.98 11.79
CA ALA A 142 -2.91 -1.17 13.09
C ALA A 142 -2.93 0.15 13.88
N LEU A 143 -4.04 0.43 14.55
CA LEU A 143 -4.22 1.64 15.35
C LEU A 143 -4.01 1.34 16.84
N HIS A 144 -3.55 2.36 17.57
CA HIS A 144 -3.30 2.31 19.01
C HIS A 144 -4.30 3.13 19.82
N CYS A 145 -5.47 3.43 19.24
CA CYS A 145 -6.55 4.16 19.89
C CYS A 145 -7.87 3.42 19.76
N VAL A 146 -8.75 3.63 20.74
CA VAL A 146 -10.13 3.13 20.72
C VAL A 146 -11.12 4.12 20.10
N ASN A 147 -10.69 5.36 19.83
CA ASN A 147 -11.52 6.44 19.24
C ASN A 147 -11.00 6.96 17.87
N PRO A 148 -10.74 6.09 16.87
CA PRO A 148 -10.28 6.53 15.56
C PRO A 148 -11.27 7.45 14.83
N VAL A 149 -10.75 8.48 14.17
CA VAL A 149 -11.54 9.42 13.36
C VAL A 149 -11.26 9.21 11.87
N TYR A 150 -12.31 9.07 11.07
CA TYR A 150 -12.20 9.06 9.60
C TYR A 150 -12.26 10.49 9.06
N GLU A 151 -11.25 10.89 8.30
CA GLU A 151 -11.22 12.20 7.65
C GLU A 151 -11.55 12.10 6.16
N PRO A 152 -12.22 13.11 5.57
CA PRO A 152 -12.40 13.17 4.12
C PRO A 152 -11.04 13.17 3.41
N ASN A 153 -10.99 12.52 2.25
CA ASN A 153 -9.80 12.35 1.41
C ASN A 153 -8.66 11.49 2.00
N HIS A 154 -8.79 10.99 3.23
CA HIS A 154 -7.86 10.00 3.80
C HIS A 154 -8.37 8.57 3.55
N CYS A 155 -7.44 7.64 3.30
CA CYS A 155 -7.78 6.21 3.22
C CYS A 155 -8.07 5.62 4.61
N CYS A 156 -7.19 5.97 5.55
CA CYS A 156 -7.14 5.33 6.85
C CYS A 156 -7.63 6.27 7.96
N PRO A 157 -8.28 5.72 8.99
CA PRO A 157 -8.59 6.48 10.19
C PRO A 157 -7.33 6.97 10.91
N VAL A 158 -7.46 8.04 11.67
CA VAL A 158 -6.37 8.66 12.45
C VAL A 158 -6.72 8.79 13.93
N CYS A 159 -5.75 8.50 14.79
CA CYS A 159 -5.83 8.70 16.24
C CYS A 159 -5.42 10.14 16.59
N LYS A 160 -6.37 11.10 16.57
CA LYS A 160 -6.06 12.53 16.76
C LYS A 160 -5.39 12.85 18.10
N SER A 161 -5.77 12.13 19.15
CA SER A 161 -5.21 12.28 20.51
C SER A 161 -4.04 11.32 20.79
N GLY A 162 -3.46 10.68 19.77
CA GLY A 162 -2.45 9.64 19.95
C GLY A 162 -3.03 8.34 20.55
N PRO A 163 -2.18 7.46 21.09
CA PRO A 163 -2.60 6.19 21.68
C PRO A 163 -3.50 6.35 22.91
N ASN A 164 -4.54 5.52 23.05
CA ASN A 164 -5.50 5.58 24.15
C ASN A 164 -6.27 4.27 24.37
N CYS A 165 -6.79 4.09 25.59
CA CYS A 165 -7.53 2.91 26.04
C CYS A 165 -8.92 3.30 26.57
N PHE A 166 -9.85 2.34 26.65
CA PHE A 166 -11.06 2.47 27.45
C PHE A 166 -10.79 2.21 28.94
N ALA A 167 -11.17 3.14 29.79
CA ALA A 167 -11.25 2.96 31.23
C ALA A 167 -12.74 3.08 31.62
N GLY A 168 -13.38 1.95 31.90
CA GLY A 168 -14.85 1.87 31.96
C GLY A 168 -15.48 2.39 30.66
N ASN A 169 -16.30 3.45 30.79
CA ASN A 169 -16.95 4.14 29.66
C ASN A 169 -16.19 5.40 29.17
N ARG A 170 -15.01 5.71 29.73
CA ARG A 170 -14.21 6.88 29.35
C ARG A 170 -13.00 6.45 28.51
N VAL A 171 -12.51 7.34 27.65
CA VAL A 171 -11.25 7.15 26.91
C VAL A 171 -10.16 7.95 27.62
N ILE A 172 -9.02 7.32 27.89
CA ILE A 172 -7.88 7.93 28.58
C ILE A 172 -6.60 7.77 27.76
N SER A 173 -5.68 8.72 27.87
CA SER A 173 -4.45 8.75 27.08
C SER A 173 -3.49 7.64 27.52
N ALA A 174 -2.64 7.15 26.62
CA ALA A 174 -1.54 6.26 26.99
C ALA A 174 -0.62 6.90 28.05
N GLY A 175 -0.28 6.13 29.08
CA GLY A 175 0.51 6.60 30.23
C GLY A 175 -0.26 7.46 31.24
N GLU A 176 -1.55 7.73 31.03
CA GLU A 176 -2.39 8.48 31.96
C GLU A 176 -2.97 7.54 33.05
N ARG A 177 -2.92 7.96 34.32
CA ARG A 177 -3.60 7.32 35.45
C ARG A 177 -4.73 8.24 35.91
N VAL A 178 -5.96 7.73 35.95
CA VAL A 178 -7.14 8.51 36.34
C VAL A 178 -7.97 7.79 37.40
N GLU A 179 -8.62 8.57 38.27
CA GLU A 179 -9.72 8.10 39.10
C GLU A 179 -11.01 8.13 38.28
N ILE A 180 -11.74 7.00 38.26
CA ILE A 180 -13.00 6.84 37.52
C ILE A 180 -14.19 6.96 38.47
N ASP A 181 -14.10 6.28 39.60
CA ASP A 181 -15.01 6.35 40.74
C ASP A 181 -14.19 6.59 42.00
N GLU A 182 -14.84 6.93 43.12
CA GLU A 182 -14.22 7.18 44.45
C GLU A 182 -13.29 6.08 44.97
N ARG A 183 -13.28 4.91 44.32
CA ARG A 183 -12.48 3.74 44.68
C ARG A 183 -11.82 3.04 43.49
N MET A 184 -11.91 3.53 42.25
CA MET A 184 -11.36 2.83 41.07
C MET A 184 -10.37 3.71 40.30
N VAL A 185 -9.11 3.28 40.27
CA VAL A 185 -8.01 3.96 39.58
C VAL A 185 -7.60 3.15 38.36
N CYS A 186 -7.69 3.74 37.17
CA CYS A 186 -7.35 3.09 35.90
C CYS A 186 -6.10 3.70 35.26
N PHE A 187 -5.30 2.86 34.61
CA PHE A 187 -4.07 3.22 33.91
C PHE A 187 -3.99 2.57 32.51
N CYS A 188 -3.80 3.37 31.47
CA CYS A 188 -3.61 2.88 30.10
C CYS A 188 -2.14 2.53 29.88
N THR A 189 -1.82 1.25 30.09
CA THR A 189 -0.48 0.68 29.87
C THR A 189 -0.09 0.79 28.39
N TYR A 190 1.00 1.52 28.12
CA TYR A 190 1.66 1.54 26.82
C TYR A 190 3.08 1.00 27.01
N GLN A 191 3.41 -0.14 26.38
CA GLN A 191 4.77 -0.65 26.37
C GLN A 191 5.51 -0.10 25.15
N ASP A 192 6.55 0.71 25.40
CA ASP A 192 7.37 1.36 24.38
C ASP A 192 8.14 0.33 23.52
N GLY A 193 7.53 -0.12 22.43
CA GLY A 193 8.17 -0.94 21.39
C GLY A 193 7.37 -2.16 20.95
N THR A 194 6.45 -2.66 21.77
CA THR A 194 5.50 -3.71 21.39
C THR A 194 4.19 -3.07 20.97
N TRP A 195 3.77 -3.29 19.71
CA TRP A 195 2.58 -2.69 19.07
C TRP A 195 1.26 -3.29 19.60
N GLN A 196 1.11 -3.40 20.92
CA GLN A 196 -0.01 -4.01 21.62
C GLN A 196 -0.49 -3.09 22.75
N THR A 197 -1.19 -2.02 22.36
CA THR A 197 -2.09 -1.33 23.28
C THR A 197 -3.29 -2.23 23.57
N HIS A 198 -3.51 -2.57 24.84
CA HIS A 198 -4.76 -3.19 25.24
C HIS A 198 -5.91 -2.20 25.01
N THR A 199 -7.03 -2.67 24.47
CA THR A 199 -8.22 -1.84 24.24
C THR A 199 -8.84 -1.32 25.53
N HIS A 200 -8.59 -1.99 26.65
CA HIS A 200 -9.00 -1.59 27.99
C HIS A 200 -7.78 -1.28 28.86
N ALA A 201 -7.90 -0.23 29.67
CA ALA A 201 -6.96 0.13 30.71
C ALA A 201 -6.96 -0.90 31.84
N THR A 202 -5.84 -1.01 32.55
CA THR A 202 -5.77 -1.81 33.79
C THR A 202 -6.33 -0.96 34.93
N CYS A 203 -7.29 -1.49 35.70
CA CYS A 203 -7.93 -0.77 36.79
C CYS A 203 -7.77 -1.50 38.13
N GLU A 204 -7.45 -0.75 39.17
CA GLU A 204 -7.14 -1.21 40.52
C GLU A 204 -8.08 -0.52 41.53
N GLU A 205 -8.57 -1.27 42.54
CA GLU A 205 -9.42 -0.71 43.58
C GLU A 205 -8.55 0.00 44.63
N HIS A 206 -8.74 1.31 44.79
CA HIS A 206 -7.98 2.13 45.72
C HIS A 206 -8.61 2.02 47.11
N GLN A 207 -8.04 1.18 47.97
CA GLN A 207 -8.43 1.14 49.38
C GLN A 207 -8.14 2.52 49.99
N ARG A 208 -9.20 3.25 50.36
CA ARG A 208 -9.04 4.28 51.38
C ARG A 208 -8.43 3.59 52.59
N ALA A 209 -7.30 4.10 53.07
CA ALA A 209 -6.86 3.79 54.42
C ALA A 209 -7.87 4.46 55.35
N ASP A 210 -8.99 3.76 55.60
CA ASP A 210 -9.95 4.12 56.61
C ASP A 210 -9.21 4.02 57.94
N ASN A 211 -8.69 5.16 58.39
CA ASN A 211 -8.16 5.35 59.73
C ASN A 211 -9.33 5.36 60.73
N GLU A 212 -10.11 4.28 60.77
CA GLU A 212 -10.96 3.93 61.90
C GLU A 212 -10.07 3.42 63.05
N ALA A 213 -9.30 4.35 63.59
CA ALA A 213 -8.87 4.30 64.98
C ALA A 213 -10.08 4.66 65.86
N THR A 214 -11.11 3.83 65.83
CA THR A 214 -12.24 3.89 66.77
C THR A 214 -11.78 3.35 68.11
N ASP A 215 -11.34 4.28 68.94
CA ASP A 215 -11.10 4.12 70.38
C ASP A 215 -12.33 3.48 71.08
N SER A 216 -12.29 2.17 71.30
CA SER A 216 -13.11 1.45 72.31
C SER A 216 -12.85 -0.08 72.32
N ASP A 217 -11.82 -0.54 73.04
CA ASP A 217 -11.94 -1.64 74.03
C ASP A 217 -10.63 -1.89 74.83
N ASN A 218 -9.99 -0.83 75.35
CA ASN A 218 -8.80 -0.97 76.23
C ASN A 218 -9.07 -0.51 77.68
N THR A 219 -10.28 -0.78 78.17
CA THR A 219 -10.70 -0.42 79.55
C THR A 219 -11.21 -1.64 80.35
N SER A 220 -11.33 -2.82 79.72
CA SER A 220 -12.03 -3.98 80.30
C SER A 220 -11.16 -5.23 80.51
N LYS A 221 -9.85 -5.18 80.22
CA LYS A 221 -8.92 -6.34 80.32
C LYS A 221 -7.56 -6.05 80.96
N GLN A 222 -7.44 -4.97 81.74
CA GLN A 222 -6.21 -4.64 82.49
C GLN A 222 -6.41 -4.47 84.01
N MET A 223 -7.57 -4.86 84.57
CA MET A 223 -7.83 -4.73 86.02
C MET A 223 -8.30 -5.99 86.76
N GLU A 224 -8.52 -7.14 86.10
CA GLU A 224 -8.98 -8.37 86.79
C GLU A 224 -8.06 -9.60 86.63
N GLU A 225 -6.96 -9.51 85.87
CA GLU A 225 -6.03 -10.63 85.68
C GLU A 225 -4.55 -10.23 85.82
N GLN A 226 -4.19 -9.59 86.95
CA GLN A 226 -2.93 -9.87 87.67
C GLN A 226 -2.74 -9.17 89.04
N GLU A 227 -3.83 -8.81 89.74
CA GLU A 227 -3.82 -8.85 91.24
C GLU A 227 -3.50 -10.26 91.80
N ARG A 228 -3.25 -11.24 90.92
CA ARG A 228 -2.73 -12.58 91.21
C ARG A 228 -1.23 -12.77 90.94
N GLU A 229 -0.46 -11.72 90.66
CA GLU A 229 1.01 -11.73 90.82
C GLU A 229 1.52 -10.84 91.97
N GLY A 230 0.62 -10.13 92.66
CA GLY A 230 0.92 -9.36 93.88
C GLY A 230 1.38 -10.20 95.09
N GLU A 231 1.34 -11.54 95.02
CA GLU A 231 1.73 -12.45 96.10
C GLU A 231 3.08 -13.17 95.89
N ARG A 232 3.85 -12.89 94.81
CA ARG A 232 5.11 -13.64 94.54
C ARG A 232 6.43 -12.89 94.80
N GLU A 233 6.48 -11.56 94.75
CA GLU A 233 7.70 -10.80 95.07
C GLU A 233 7.71 -10.12 96.46
N SER A 234 6.66 -10.30 97.26
CA SER A 234 6.68 -10.02 98.71
C SER A 234 7.69 -10.89 99.49
N VAL A 235 8.30 -11.88 98.83
CA VAL A 235 9.29 -12.82 99.41
C VAL A 235 10.75 -12.40 99.16
N LEU A 236 11.04 -11.45 98.26
CA LEU A 236 12.43 -11.00 97.99
C LEU A 236 12.79 -9.59 98.51
N ALA A 237 11.90 -8.96 99.28
CA ALA A 237 12.16 -7.71 100.00
C ALA A 237 13.03 -7.90 101.28
N GLN A 238 13.96 -8.86 101.29
CA GLN A 238 14.82 -9.20 102.44
C GLN A 238 16.34 -9.05 102.20
N ALA A 239 16.78 -8.54 101.03
CA ALA A 239 18.21 -8.46 100.68
C ALA A 239 18.83 -7.04 100.59
N GLY A 240 18.06 -6.00 100.26
CA GLY A 240 18.43 -4.58 100.41
C GLY A 240 19.37 -3.90 99.38
N CYS A 241 19.25 -2.56 99.34
CA CYS A 241 20.17 -1.55 98.73
C CYS A 241 20.01 -1.12 97.24
N HIS A 242 20.59 0.05 96.91
CA HIS A 242 20.10 1.06 95.93
C HIS A 242 21.28 1.77 95.13
N PRO A 243 21.06 2.78 94.24
CA PRO A 243 21.89 3.05 93.01
C PRO A 243 22.73 4.36 92.98
N MET A 244 23.52 4.65 91.89
CA MET A 244 23.68 5.99 91.20
C MET A 244 24.81 6.11 90.09
N LYS A 245 24.97 7.31 89.47
CA LYS A 245 25.57 7.76 88.15
C LYS A 245 27.04 8.28 88.10
N GLY A 246 27.68 8.36 86.91
CA GLY A 246 28.74 9.35 86.49
C GLY A 246 29.94 8.77 85.70
N SER A 247 30.82 9.48 84.93
CA SER A 247 30.92 10.86 84.37
C SER A 247 32.07 10.96 83.28
N VAL A 248 32.40 12.13 82.67
CA VAL A 248 33.28 12.28 81.45
C VAL A 248 34.26 13.48 81.48
N PRO A 249 35.60 13.30 81.23
CA PRO A 249 36.39 14.04 80.18
C PRO A 249 37.61 13.23 79.60
N GLY A 250 38.51 13.66 78.70
CA GLY A 250 38.60 14.84 77.79
C GLY A 250 40.03 15.16 77.21
N THR A 251 40.11 15.72 75.98
CA THR A 251 41.19 16.56 75.34
C THR A 251 42.66 16.11 75.11
N SER A 252 43.17 16.20 73.85
CA SER A 252 44.19 17.21 73.40
C SER A 252 44.67 17.05 71.92
N SER A 253 45.00 18.19 71.28
CA SER A 253 45.62 18.37 69.94
C SER A 253 46.99 19.12 70.12
N PRO A 254 47.70 19.75 69.14
CA PRO A 254 47.58 19.92 67.66
C PRO A 254 48.84 19.39 66.90
N ASP A 255 49.18 19.62 65.61
CA ASP A 255 49.29 20.81 64.72
C ASP A 255 49.27 20.34 63.23
N ARG A 256 48.48 20.95 62.31
CA ARG A 256 48.84 22.04 61.34
C ARG A 256 49.65 21.55 60.11
N GLN A 257 49.29 21.80 58.84
CA GLN A 257 48.27 22.69 58.25
C GLN A 257 47.72 22.18 56.88
N GLU A 258 46.47 22.57 56.60
CA GLU A 258 45.67 22.71 55.35
C GLU A 258 46.24 22.32 53.95
N GLY A 259 45.42 21.80 53.01
CA GLY A 259 43.96 21.60 53.10
C GLY A 259 43.26 21.03 51.85
N MET A 260 41.92 21.00 51.92
CA MET A 260 40.92 20.58 50.91
C MET A 260 40.86 19.11 50.47
N GLN A 261 40.33 18.31 51.40
CA GLN A 261 39.38 17.20 51.13
C GLN A 261 38.11 17.72 50.38
N SER A 262 37.18 16.90 49.85
CA SER A 262 36.76 15.59 50.37
C SER A 262 36.14 14.63 49.34
N THR A 263 36.81 13.50 49.15
CA THR A 263 36.20 12.16 49.13
C THR A 263 36.33 11.57 50.55
N MET A 264 35.44 10.73 51.07
CA MET A 264 35.47 9.26 50.98
C MET A 264 34.39 8.71 51.95
N GLN A 265 33.66 7.63 51.62
CA GLN A 265 34.00 6.20 51.79
C GLN A 265 34.16 5.67 53.24
N VAL A 266 33.70 4.43 53.37
CA VAL A 266 33.50 3.63 54.59
C VAL A 266 34.79 2.90 54.98
N SER A 267 34.99 2.66 56.29
CA SER A 267 35.69 1.46 56.77
C SER A 267 35.26 1.10 58.20
N VAL A 268 35.20 -0.20 58.49
CA VAL A 268 34.71 -0.81 59.74
C VAL A 268 35.87 -1.54 60.41
N LEU A 269 35.93 -1.58 61.74
CA LEU A 269 36.45 -2.76 62.44
C LEU A 269 35.78 -3.02 63.80
N ARG A 270 35.86 -4.28 64.20
CA ARG A 270 35.25 -5.00 65.33
C ARG A 270 36.33 -5.16 66.46
N VAL A 271 36.13 -5.59 67.72
CA VAL A 271 34.97 -6.15 68.46
C VAL A 271 35.29 -6.22 69.99
N ASN A 272 34.28 -6.60 70.78
CA ASN A 272 34.30 -7.29 72.09
C ASN A 272 34.16 -6.51 73.41
N THR A 273 33.43 -7.19 74.31
CA THR A 273 32.85 -6.75 75.58
C THR A 273 33.43 -7.54 76.74
N THR A 274 33.66 -6.89 77.88
CA THR A 274 33.68 -7.53 79.22
C THR A 274 33.20 -6.52 80.27
N CYS A 275 32.34 -6.95 81.20
CA CYS A 275 31.66 -6.06 82.15
C CYS A 275 32.35 -6.00 83.52
N ALA A 276 32.50 -4.80 84.08
CA ALA A 276 32.49 -4.53 85.52
C ALA A 276 32.33 -3.01 85.77
N GLY A 277 31.26 -2.58 86.46
CA GLY A 277 31.07 -1.18 86.90
C GLY A 277 29.96 -0.41 86.17
N ILE A 278 29.05 0.16 86.98
CA ILE A 278 27.88 1.00 86.64
C ILE A 278 28.39 2.28 85.90
N THR A 279 27.74 2.91 84.89
CA THR A 279 26.49 3.71 84.99
C THR A 279 25.81 4.10 83.65
N ALA A 280 24.55 4.57 83.76
CA ALA A 280 23.52 4.82 82.74
C ALA A 280 23.83 5.99 81.73
N ASN A 281 23.05 6.32 80.68
CA ASN A 281 21.57 6.30 80.59
C ASN A 281 21.01 6.52 79.14
N ALA A 282 19.76 6.06 78.92
CA ALA A 282 18.69 6.56 78.02
C ALA A 282 18.84 6.72 76.47
N ASN A 283 17.93 6.04 75.74
CA ASN A 283 17.12 6.44 74.54
C ASN A 283 17.80 7.01 73.27
N LEU A 284 17.23 7.04 72.04
CA LEU A 284 15.90 6.74 71.45
C LEU A 284 16.09 6.08 70.05
N PHE A 285 15.09 5.30 69.61
CA PHE A 285 14.64 5.04 68.21
C PHE A 285 15.67 4.56 67.15
N SER A 286 15.54 3.34 66.62
CA SER A 286 14.52 2.84 65.67
C SER A 286 14.74 3.25 64.21
N GLN A 287 15.25 2.29 63.41
CA GLN A 287 14.85 2.11 62.01
C GLN A 287 14.26 0.69 61.86
N PRO A 288 13.14 0.50 61.12
CA PRO A 288 12.78 -0.81 60.58
C PRO A 288 13.80 -1.20 59.48
N HIS A 289 14.34 -2.42 59.52
CA HIS A 289 13.85 -3.59 58.75
C HIS A 289 13.62 -3.29 57.25
N HIS A 290 14.44 -3.82 56.32
CA HIS A 290 14.48 -5.21 55.80
C HIS A 290 13.23 -5.63 54.98
N PRO A 291 13.31 -6.57 53.99
CA PRO A 291 14.49 -7.27 53.47
C PRO A 291 14.53 -7.56 51.93
N LEU A 292 15.65 -8.15 51.48
CA LEU A 292 15.83 -9.19 50.43
C LEU A 292 15.41 -8.95 48.95
N GLN A 293 16.44 -9.04 48.09
CA GLN A 293 16.58 -9.88 46.87
C GLN A 293 15.59 -9.68 45.69
N SER A 294 16.04 -9.72 44.43
CA SER A 294 17.32 -10.19 43.86
C SER A 294 17.97 -9.18 42.91
#